data_AF-M4S3P7-F1
#
_entry.id   AF-M4S3P7-F1
#
_cell.length_a   1.000
_cell.length_b   1.000
_cell.length_c   1.000
_cell.angle_alpha   90.00
_cell.angle_beta   90.00
_cell.angle_gamma   90.00
#
_symmetry.space_group_name_H-M   'P 1'
#
loop_
_entity.id
_entity.type
_entity.pdbx_description
1 polymer ?
#
loop_
_entity_poly.entity_id
_entity_poly.type
_entity_poly.pdbx_seq_one_letter_code
_entity_poly.pdbx_strand_id
1 'polypeptide(L)'
;MQIKPSVDISVPVIVVGNTSVGGNGKTPLVVHLAKRLRQAGYHPGVLSRGYGGKNVTYPMSVDYISEVDRVGDEAILMRQHINCPLVVDPIRPRGALKLVETHECDVIICDDGLQHYALNRDIEIVVMDGQRRCGNKLLLPAGPLREGSWRLDRVDFLVLNGGSVTNGEYLMSLEAGRLINVKYPNKSLSINDLSLPVTAMAAIGNPQRFFSLLEKNKLS
;
A
#
# COMPACT_ATOMS: atom_id res chain seq x y z
N MET A 1 27.17 4.76 20.94
CA MET A 1 25.90 4.55 20.22
C MET A 1 26.19 3.58 19.09
N GLN A 2 25.64 2.36 19.12
CA GLN A 2 25.88 1.38 18.05
C GLN A 2 24.83 1.58 16.98
N ILE A 3 25.23 2.10 15.82
CA ILE A 3 24.33 2.30 14.68
C ILE A 3 24.00 0.91 14.12
N LYS A 4 22.71 0.60 13.96
CA LYS A 4 22.28 -0.67 13.36
C LYS A 4 22.61 -0.67 11.86
N PRO A 5 23.09 -1.79 11.29
CA PRO A 5 23.40 -1.87 9.87
C PRO A 5 22.12 -1.86 9.01
N SER A 6 22.22 -1.29 7.82
CA SER A 6 21.28 -1.47 6.71
C SER A 6 21.85 -2.44 5.69
N VAL A 7 20.98 -3.11 4.93
CA VAL A 7 21.36 -4.04 3.87
C VAL A 7 21.06 -3.41 2.52
N ASP A 8 22.07 -3.35 1.66
CA ASP A 8 21.94 -2.94 0.27
C ASP A 8 21.41 -4.07 -0.60
N ILE A 9 20.63 -3.70 -1.61
CA ILE A 9 20.15 -4.60 -2.66
C ILE A 9 20.78 -4.15 -3.97
N SER A 10 21.10 -5.09 -4.85
CA SER A 10 21.76 -4.80 -6.14
C SER A 10 20.89 -4.04 -7.15
N VAL A 11 19.62 -3.77 -6.82
CA VAL A 11 18.65 -3.08 -7.67
C VAL A 11 17.96 -1.97 -6.88
N PRO A 12 17.45 -0.91 -7.54
CA PRO A 12 16.79 0.19 -6.86
C PRO A 12 15.60 -0.25 -6.00
N VAL A 13 15.50 0.31 -4.79
CA VAL A 13 14.44 0.05 -3.82
C VAL A 13 13.61 1.31 -3.58
N ILE A 14 12.34 1.26 -3.98
CA ILE A 14 11.33 2.28 -3.75
C ILE A 14 10.51 1.89 -2.52
N VAL A 15 10.55 2.70 -1.46
CA VAL A 15 9.74 2.50 -0.27
C VAL A 15 8.49 3.35 -0.35
N VAL A 16 7.32 2.71 -0.25
CA VAL A 16 6.03 3.39 -0.09
C VAL A 16 5.54 3.18 1.34
N GLY A 17 5.27 4.26 2.06
CA GLY A 17 4.76 4.14 3.43
C GLY A 17 3.92 5.34 3.86
N ASN A 18 3.63 5.41 5.15
CA ASN A 18 3.00 6.56 5.78
C ASN A 18 3.56 6.81 7.19
N THR A 19 3.42 8.04 7.65
CA THR A 19 3.87 8.48 8.99
C THR A 19 2.79 8.34 10.06
N SER A 20 1.54 8.00 9.70
CA SER A 20 0.42 7.81 10.64
C SER A 20 -0.14 6.39 10.62
N VAL A 21 -0.93 6.02 11.63
CA VAL A 21 -1.79 4.82 11.57
C VAL A 21 -3.09 5.12 10.81
N GLY A 22 -3.65 4.11 10.15
CA GLY A 22 -4.87 4.22 9.36
C GLY A 22 -4.66 4.01 7.86
N GLY A 23 -5.77 3.90 7.13
CA GLY A 23 -5.79 3.63 5.69
C GLY A 23 -5.50 4.88 4.86
N ASN A 24 -4.21 5.17 4.62
CA ASN A 24 -3.80 6.33 3.81
C ASN A 24 -3.80 6.06 2.30
N GLY A 25 -4.06 4.83 1.85
CA GLY A 25 -4.10 4.46 0.43
C GLY A 25 -2.73 4.13 -0.18
N LYS A 26 -1.82 3.56 0.61
CA LYS A 26 -0.53 3.03 0.13
C LYS A 26 -0.70 1.93 -0.92
N THR A 27 -1.55 0.94 -0.64
CA THR A 27 -1.75 -0.22 -1.50
C THR A 27 -2.17 0.17 -2.93
N PRO A 28 -3.15 1.07 -3.15
CA PRO A 28 -3.42 1.61 -4.49
C PRO A 28 -2.21 2.24 -5.18
N LEU A 29 -1.37 3.00 -4.44
CA LEU A 29 -0.17 3.61 -5.01
C LEU A 29 0.89 2.57 -5.38
N VAL A 30 1.11 1.56 -4.53
CA VAL A 30 2.02 0.43 -4.82
C VAL A 30 1.57 -0.30 -6.10
N VAL A 31 0.28 -0.60 -6.21
CA VAL A 31 -0.32 -1.21 -7.42
C VAL A 31 -0.10 -0.32 -8.65
N HIS A 32 -0.32 0.99 -8.51
CA HIS A 32 -0.12 1.95 -9.59
C HIS A 32 1.35 1.97 -10.05
N LEU A 33 2.30 2.11 -9.12
CA LEU A 33 3.73 2.12 -9.41
C LEU A 33 4.19 0.83 -10.10
N ALA A 34 3.78 -0.33 -9.59
CA ALA A 34 4.11 -1.62 -10.20
C ALA A 34 3.62 -1.70 -11.66
N LYS A 35 2.39 -1.26 -11.93
CA LYS A 35 1.86 -1.20 -13.30
C LYS A 35 2.63 -0.22 -14.19
N ARG A 36 2.94 0.98 -13.67
CA ARG A 36 3.64 2.03 -14.43
C ARG A 36 5.07 1.63 -14.76
N LEU A 37 5.81 1.06 -13.82
CA LEU A 37 7.18 0.57 -14.03
C LEU A 37 7.20 -0.55 -15.07
N ARG A 38 6.28 -1.50 -14.97
CA ARG A 38 6.13 -2.56 -15.98
C ARG A 38 5.78 -2.00 -17.37
N GLN A 39 4.88 -1.01 -17.45
CA GLN A 39 4.57 -0.33 -18.72
C GLN A 39 5.79 0.40 -19.30
N ALA A 40 6.71 0.86 -18.46
CA ALA A 40 7.96 1.48 -18.85
C ALA A 40 9.08 0.47 -19.19
N GLY A 41 8.81 -0.84 -19.10
CA GLY A 41 9.75 -1.90 -19.48
C GLY A 41 10.59 -2.47 -18.34
N TYR A 42 10.35 -2.06 -17.08
CA TYR A 42 11.00 -2.64 -15.91
C TYR A 42 10.34 -3.96 -15.48
N HIS A 43 11.06 -4.76 -14.69
CA HIS A 43 10.61 -5.97 -14.02
C HIS A 43 10.47 -5.75 -12.50
N PRO A 44 9.40 -5.07 -12.05
CA PRO A 44 9.24 -4.75 -10.64
C PRO A 44 8.96 -5.98 -9.78
N GLY A 45 9.53 -6.03 -8.57
CA GLY A 45 9.14 -6.94 -7.51
C GLY A 45 8.47 -6.18 -6.37
N VAL A 46 7.35 -6.68 -5.86
CA VAL A 46 6.67 -6.05 -4.71
C VAL A 46 6.98 -6.82 -3.44
N LEU A 47 7.35 -6.09 -2.39
CA LEU A 47 7.66 -6.63 -1.07
C LEU A 47 6.66 -6.10 -0.05
N SER A 48 5.96 -6.99 0.66
CA SER A 48 5.02 -6.62 1.73
C SER A 48 5.29 -7.43 3.00
N ARG A 49 4.63 -7.07 4.12
CA ARG A 49 4.83 -7.74 5.44
C ARG A 49 4.19 -9.10 5.53
N GLY A 50 3.06 -9.28 4.85
CA GLY A 50 2.13 -10.36 5.15
C GLY A 50 1.39 -10.12 6.47
N TYR A 51 0.90 -8.90 6.71
CA TYR A 51 0.09 -8.61 7.89
C TYR A 51 -1.16 -9.50 7.92
N GLY A 52 -1.55 -9.99 9.10
CA GLY A 52 -2.67 -10.93 9.25
C GLY A 52 -2.36 -12.38 8.88
N GLY A 53 -1.27 -12.63 8.16
CA GLY A 53 -0.80 -13.97 7.81
C GLY A 53 -0.32 -14.76 9.04
N LYS A 54 -0.78 -15.99 9.18
CA LYS A 54 -0.40 -16.94 10.24
C LYS A 54 0.41 -18.09 9.65
N ASN A 55 1.36 -18.62 10.43
CA ASN A 55 2.11 -19.84 10.09
C ASN A 55 2.83 -19.81 8.72
N VAL A 56 3.37 -18.65 8.34
CA VAL A 56 4.15 -18.48 7.11
C VAL A 56 5.61 -18.84 7.35
N THR A 57 6.16 -19.66 6.46
CA THR A 57 7.62 -19.81 6.32
C THR A 57 8.11 -18.71 5.39
N TYR A 58 8.80 -17.71 5.95
CA TYR A 58 9.32 -16.56 5.23
C TYR A 58 10.76 -16.79 4.70
N PRO A 59 11.16 -16.16 3.58
CA PRO A 59 10.34 -15.36 2.66
C PRO A 59 9.37 -16.24 1.86
N MET A 60 8.16 -15.75 1.60
CA MET A 60 7.14 -16.49 0.84
C MET A 60 6.68 -15.70 -0.39
N SER A 61 6.75 -16.32 -1.56
CA SER A 61 6.10 -15.81 -2.78
C SER A 61 4.58 -15.92 -2.65
N VAL A 62 3.87 -14.91 -3.16
CA VAL A 62 2.41 -14.86 -3.15
C VAL A 62 1.87 -15.11 -4.56
N ASP A 63 1.05 -16.14 -4.69
CA ASP A 63 0.40 -16.54 -5.93
C ASP A 63 -1.11 -16.37 -5.86
N TYR A 64 -1.80 -16.42 -7.00
CA TYR A 64 -3.26 -16.30 -7.08
C TYR A 64 -4.02 -17.36 -6.28
N ILE A 65 -3.39 -18.52 -6.04
CA ILE A 65 -3.95 -19.64 -5.28
C ILE A 65 -3.47 -19.67 -3.82
N SER A 66 -2.67 -18.69 -3.39
CA SER A 66 -2.20 -18.62 -2.01
C SER A 66 -3.37 -18.44 -1.05
N GLU A 67 -3.33 -19.12 0.08
CA GLU A 67 -4.35 -19.03 1.12
C GLU A 67 -4.20 -17.73 1.92
N VAL A 68 -5.32 -17.02 2.12
CA VAL A 68 -5.38 -15.77 2.89
C VAL A 68 -4.81 -15.95 4.29
N ASP A 69 -5.14 -17.07 4.96
CA ASP A 69 -4.65 -17.37 6.30
C ASP A 69 -3.12 -17.48 6.39
N ARG A 70 -2.46 -17.77 5.27
CA ARG A 70 -1.00 -17.79 5.20
C ARG A 70 -0.48 -16.40 4.88
N VAL A 71 -0.76 -15.85 3.70
CA VAL A 71 -0.04 -14.65 3.23
C VAL A 71 -0.64 -13.32 3.69
N GLY A 72 -1.85 -13.34 4.26
CA GLY A 72 -2.62 -12.13 4.60
C GLY A 72 -3.53 -11.67 3.45
N ASP A 73 -4.62 -11.02 3.82
CA ASP A 73 -5.65 -10.51 2.90
C ASP A 73 -5.13 -9.39 1.99
N GLU A 74 -4.35 -8.45 2.53
CA GLU A 74 -3.74 -7.35 1.77
C GLU A 74 -2.81 -7.87 0.66
N ALA A 75 -2.06 -8.94 0.94
CA ALA A 75 -1.15 -9.53 -0.04
C ALA A 75 -1.90 -10.19 -1.20
N ILE A 76 -2.98 -10.94 -0.92
CA ILE A 76 -3.83 -11.52 -1.96
C ILE A 76 -4.49 -10.43 -2.80
N LEU A 77 -5.07 -9.41 -2.15
CA LEU A 77 -5.70 -8.29 -2.84
C LEU A 77 -4.70 -7.59 -3.76
N MET A 78 -3.50 -7.30 -3.27
CA MET A 78 -2.46 -6.68 -4.08
C MET A 78 -2.05 -7.57 -5.25
N ARG A 79 -1.85 -8.88 -5.01
CA ARG A 79 -1.48 -9.87 -6.03
C ARG A 79 -2.47 -9.95 -7.18
N GLN A 80 -3.77 -9.79 -6.89
CA GLN A 80 -4.84 -9.77 -7.89
C GLN A 80 -4.76 -8.56 -8.83
N HIS A 81 -4.14 -7.46 -8.38
CA HIS A 81 -4.11 -6.20 -9.13
C HIS A 81 -2.77 -5.93 -9.82
N ILE A 82 -1.72 -6.67 -9.50
CA ILE A 82 -0.40 -6.54 -10.12
C ILE A 82 -0.09 -7.77 -10.99
N ASN A 83 0.75 -7.57 -12.01
CA ASN A 83 1.26 -8.66 -12.84
C ASN A 83 2.79 -8.71 -12.73
N CYS A 84 3.27 -8.83 -11.50
CA CYS A 84 4.69 -8.94 -11.19
C CYS A 84 4.86 -9.72 -9.88
N PRO A 85 6.07 -10.22 -9.58
CA PRO A 85 6.33 -10.98 -8.35
C PRO A 85 5.94 -10.20 -7.09
N LEU A 86 5.37 -10.92 -6.12
CA LEU A 86 5.06 -10.41 -4.79
C LEU A 86 5.62 -11.37 -3.75
N VAL A 87 6.40 -10.85 -2.80
CA VAL A 87 6.94 -11.60 -1.66
C VAL A 87 6.47 -10.96 -0.36
N VAL A 88 6.09 -11.80 0.60
CA VAL A 88 5.87 -11.38 1.99
C VAL A 88 7.06 -11.80 2.85
N ASP A 89 7.57 -10.88 3.66
CA ASP A 89 8.59 -11.16 4.69
C ASP A 89 8.69 -10.03 5.74
N PRO A 90 8.54 -10.29 7.04
CA PRO A 90 8.78 -9.28 8.08
C PRO A 90 10.22 -8.75 8.11
N ILE A 91 11.20 -9.53 7.63
CA ILE A 91 12.59 -9.14 7.45
C ILE A 91 12.76 -8.66 6.01
N ARG A 92 12.59 -7.35 5.79
CA ARG A 92 12.56 -6.73 4.45
C ARG A 92 13.76 -7.08 3.57
N PRO A 93 15.01 -7.01 4.06
CA PRO A 93 16.16 -7.37 3.23
C PRO A 93 16.10 -8.79 2.67
N ARG A 94 15.66 -9.76 3.48
CA ARG A 94 15.56 -11.16 3.05
C ARG A 94 14.51 -11.35 1.96
N GLY A 95 13.35 -10.70 2.11
CA GLY A 95 12.31 -10.72 1.07
C GLY A 95 12.74 -10.01 -0.21
N ALA A 96 13.47 -8.91 -0.10
CA ALA A 96 14.04 -8.18 -1.25
C ALA A 96 15.06 -9.04 -2.02
N LEU A 97 15.99 -9.69 -1.31
CA LEU A 97 16.95 -10.62 -1.93
C LEU A 97 16.24 -11.76 -2.65
N LYS A 98 15.19 -12.33 -2.04
CA LYS A 98 14.37 -13.38 -2.68
C LYS A 98 13.75 -12.92 -4.00
N LEU A 99 13.28 -11.68 -4.09
CA LEU A 99 12.73 -11.11 -5.33
C LEU A 99 13.79 -11.04 -6.44
N VAL A 100 14.99 -10.54 -6.12
CA VAL A 100 16.09 -10.42 -7.08
C VAL A 100 16.58 -11.80 -7.52
N GLU A 101 16.85 -12.70 -6.58
CA GLU A 101 17.48 -14.00 -6.85
C GLU A 101 16.57 -14.98 -7.58
N THR A 102 15.26 -14.94 -7.32
CA THR A 102 14.31 -15.94 -7.86
C THR A 102 13.51 -15.43 -9.04
N HIS A 103 13.28 -14.12 -9.14
CA HIS A 103 12.41 -13.54 -10.15
C HIS A 103 13.09 -12.49 -11.03
N GLU A 104 14.40 -12.31 -10.87
CA GLU A 104 15.22 -11.40 -11.69
C GLU A 104 14.66 -9.97 -11.71
N CYS A 105 14.05 -9.53 -10.60
CA CYS A 105 13.50 -8.18 -10.51
C CYS A 105 14.60 -7.13 -10.60
N ASP A 106 14.37 -6.09 -11.41
CA ASP A 106 15.32 -4.98 -11.64
C ASP A 106 14.95 -3.70 -10.86
N VAL A 107 13.84 -3.73 -10.12
CA VAL A 107 13.39 -2.69 -9.18
C VAL A 107 12.47 -3.29 -8.14
N ILE A 108 12.58 -2.84 -6.88
CA ILE A 108 11.73 -3.32 -5.78
C ILE A 108 10.83 -2.20 -5.29
N ILE A 109 9.55 -2.51 -5.08
CA ILE A 109 8.60 -1.64 -4.37
C ILE A 109 8.29 -2.27 -3.01
N CYS A 110 8.73 -1.63 -1.92
CA CYS A 110 8.46 -2.08 -0.56
C CYS A 110 7.24 -1.35 0.02
N ASP A 111 6.18 -2.10 0.29
CA ASP A 111 4.95 -1.62 0.94
C ASP A 111 5.09 -1.54 2.47
N ASP A 112 4.59 -0.44 3.04
CA ASP A 112 4.72 -0.03 4.44
C ASP A 112 6.16 -0.10 4.98
N GLY A 113 7.13 0.26 4.13
CA GLY A 113 8.57 0.09 4.41
C GLY A 113 9.23 1.22 5.23
N LEU A 114 8.55 2.34 5.51
CA LEU A 114 9.21 3.54 6.06
C LEU A 114 9.93 3.31 7.40
N GLN A 115 9.32 2.52 8.29
CA GLN A 115 9.92 2.19 9.59
C GLN A 115 10.91 1.01 9.53
N HIS A 116 11.11 0.40 8.35
CA HIS A 116 12.01 -0.74 8.15
C HIS A 116 13.41 -0.29 7.67
N TYR A 117 14.10 0.48 8.51
CA TYR A 117 15.44 1.03 8.26
C TYR A 117 16.56 0.01 7.97
N ALA A 118 16.31 -1.28 8.23
CA ALA A 118 17.27 -2.35 7.94
C ALA A 118 17.40 -2.66 6.43
N LEU A 119 16.42 -2.28 5.62
CA LEU A 119 16.52 -2.32 4.15
C LEU A 119 16.92 -0.93 3.67
N ASN A 120 18.05 -0.84 2.96
CA ASN A 120 18.42 0.42 2.33
C ASN A 120 17.41 0.77 1.23
N ARG A 121 17.19 2.07 1.01
CA ARG A 121 16.18 2.60 0.10
C ARG A 121 16.76 3.74 -0.71
N ASP A 122 16.45 3.73 -2.00
CA ASP A 122 16.91 4.73 -2.96
C ASP A 122 15.87 5.84 -3.16
N ILE A 123 14.59 5.51 -3.01
CA ILE A 123 13.47 6.45 -3.13
C ILE A 123 12.46 6.20 -2.00
N GLU A 124 12.04 7.25 -1.32
CA GLU A 124 10.98 7.23 -0.33
C GLU A 124 9.75 8.03 -0.76
N ILE A 125 8.59 7.38 -0.67
CA ILE A 125 7.28 7.98 -0.95
C ILE A 125 6.41 7.86 0.30
N VAL A 126 6.02 9.00 0.88
CA VAL A 126 4.99 9.05 1.92
C VAL A 126 3.63 9.28 1.30
N VAL A 127 2.67 8.43 1.66
CA VAL A 127 1.25 8.62 1.36
C VAL A 127 0.52 9.14 2.58
N MET A 128 -0.18 10.26 2.40
CA MET A 128 -0.93 10.92 3.45
C MET A 128 -2.38 11.19 3.01
N ASP A 129 -3.31 11.10 3.93
CA ASP A 129 -4.69 11.56 3.71
C ASP A 129 -4.68 13.08 3.51
N GLY A 130 -5.12 13.58 2.35
CA GLY A 130 -4.99 14.99 2.01
C GLY A 130 -5.91 15.93 2.80
N GLN A 131 -6.95 15.41 3.46
CA GLN A 131 -7.80 16.20 4.36
C GLN A 131 -7.25 16.20 5.79
N ARG A 132 -6.92 15.02 6.32
CA ARG A 132 -6.46 14.87 7.70
C ARG A 132 -5.03 15.38 7.88
N ARG A 133 -4.18 15.22 6.87
CA ARG A 133 -2.74 15.49 6.91
C ARG A 133 -2.11 14.88 8.18
N CYS A 134 -1.38 15.66 8.99
CA CYS A 134 -0.80 15.21 10.25
C CYS A 134 -1.78 15.17 11.46
N GLY A 135 -3.06 15.51 11.27
CA GLY A 135 -4.06 15.53 12.34
C GLY A 135 -3.66 16.42 13.52
N ASN A 136 -3.70 15.88 14.74
CA ASN A 136 -3.32 16.59 15.98
C ASN A 136 -1.79 16.73 16.17
N LYS A 137 -0.98 16.26 15.23
CA LYS A 137 0.50 16.32 15.24
C LYS A 137 1.19 15.56 16.39
N LEU A 138 0.44 14.80 17.19
CA LEU A 138 0.99 14.03 18.30
C LEU A 138 1.36 12.61 17.85
N LEU A 139 2.45 12.10 18.41
CA LEU A 139 2.84 10.71 18.26
C LEU A 139 1.89 9.79 19.03
N LEU A 140 1.85 8.51 18.63
CA LEU A 140 1.21 7.47 19.41
C LEU A 140 1.78 7.42 20.84
N PRO A 141 0.94 7.18 21.86
CA PRO A 141 -0.52 6.97 21.79
C PRO A 141 -1.37 8.27 21.81
N ALA A 142 -0.77 9.45 21.99
CA ALA A 142 -1.49 10.72 22.13
C ALA A 142 -2.07 11.25 20.80
N GLY A 143 -1.59 10.75 19.67
CA GLY A 143 -2.11 11.03 18.34
C GLY A 143 -1.80 9.90 17.36
N PRO A 144 -2.18 10.05 16.08
CA PRO A 144 -2.10 8.97 15.11
C PRO A 144 -0.71 8.80 14.49
N LEU A 145 0.27 9.66 14.80
CA LEU A 145 1.57 9.63 14.14
C LEU A 145 2.46 8.50 14.70
N ARG A 146 3.00 7.66 13.81
CA ARG A 146 4.10 6.72 14.07
C ARG A 146 5.45 7.44 14.09
N GLU A 147 5.58 8.46 13.24
CA GLU A 147 6.73 9.37 13.15
C GLU A 147 6.20 10.80 12.99
N GLY A 148 6.85 11.78 13.62
CA GLY A 148 6.36 13.15 13.61
C GLY A 148 6.51 13.85 12.26
N SER A 149 5.98 15.07 12.15
CA SER A 149 5.99 15.82 10.89
C SER A 149 7.38 16.09 10.33
N TRP A 150 8.41 16.16 11.18
CA TRP A 150 9.82 16.30 10.77
C TRP A 150 10.30 15.17 9.85
N ARG A 151 9.59 14.02 9.82
CA ARG A 151 9.94 12.92 8.94
C ARG A 151 9.68 13.23 7.47
N LEU A 152 8.74 14.14 7.20
CA LEU A 152 8.35 14.56 5.85
C LEU A 152 9.43 15.40 5.18
N ASP A 153 10.32 16.05 5.94
CA ASP A 153 11.43 16.84 5.40
C ASP A 153 12.56 15.97 4.79
N ARG A 154 12.45 14.65 4.94
CA ARG A 154 13.50 13.68 4.54
C ARG A 154 13.05 12.69 3.48
N VAL A 155 11.82 12.82 2.97
CA VAL A 155 11.31 11.94 1.92
C VAL A 155 11.43 12.60 0.57
N ASP A 156 11.59 11.80 -0.48
CA ASP A 156 11.71 12.31 -1.84
C ASP A 156 10.35 12.80 -2.38
N PHE A 157 9.27 12.09 -2.02
CA PHE A 157 7.94 12.39 -2.50
C PHE A 157 6.88 12.33 -1.40
N LEU A 158 6.04 13.37 -1.34
CA LEU A 158 4.83 13.40 -0.53
C LEU A 158 3.60 13.30 -1.44
N VAL A 159 2.87 12.20 -1.34
CA VAL A 159 1.64 11.94 -2.10
C VAL A 159 0.42 12.12 -1.19
N LEU A 160 -0.47 13.02 -1.58
CA LEU A 160 -1.74 13.27 -0.90
C LEU A 160 -2.87 12.51 -1.56
N ASN A 161 -3.57 11.72 -0.77
CA ASN A 161 -4.75 10.98 -1.19
C ASN A 161 -6.01 11.82 -0.99
N GLY A 162 -6.48 12.43 -2.09
CA GLY A 162 -7.54 13.44 -2.09
C GLY A 162 -7.07 14.79 -1.53
N GLY A 163 -8.02 15.72 -1.35
CA GLY A 163 -7.74 17.07 -0.85
C GLY A 163 -7.06 17.97 -1.88
N SER A 164 -6.32 18.96 -1.40
CA SER A 164 -5.52 19.88 -2.20
C SER A 164 -4.04 19.73 -1.88
N VAL A 165 -3.21 19.94 -2.89
CA VAL A 165 -1.74 19.90 -2.80
C VAL A 165 -1.16 21.31 -2.78
N THR A 166 -0.02 21.45 -2.11
CA THR A 166 0.87 22.62 -2.23
C THR A 166 2.12 22.26 -3.04
N ASN A 167 3.01 23.23 -3.26
CA ASN A 167 4.25 22.99 -4.02
C ASN A 167 5.09 21.87 -3.40
N GLY A 168 5.52 20.92 -4.24
CA GLY A 168 6.29 19.75 -3.83
C GLY A 168 5.45 18.54 -3.40
N GLU A 169 4.13 18.68 -3.32
CA GLU A 169 3.20 17.59 -3.05
C GLU A 169 2.57 17.06 -4.34
N TYR A 170 2.28 15.76 -4.38
CA TYR A 170 1.66 15.09 -5.52
C TYR A 170 0.26 14.62 -5.15
N LEU A 171 -0.71 14.89 -6.00
CA LEU A 171 -2.09 14.49 -5.76
C LEU A 171 -2.32 13.09 -6.33
N MET A 172 -2.89 12.21 -5.52
CA MET A 172 -3.56 10.99 -6.00
C MET A 172 -5.05 11.06 -5.66
N SER A 173 -5.87 10.52 -6.56
CA SER A 173 -7.29 10.29 -6.34
C SER A 173 -7.58 8.79 -6.45
N LEU A 174 -8.55 8.32 -5.65
CA LEU A 174 -9.13 6.99 -5.88
C LEU A 174 -10.40 7.16 -6.69
N GLU A 175 -10.50 6.37 -7.76
CA GLU A 175 -11.70 6.25 -8.55
C GLU A 175 -12.47 4.99 -8.15
N ALA A 176 -13.79 5.12 -8.02
CA ALA A 176 -14.62 3.96 -7.71
C ALA A 176 -14.58 2.98 -8.88
N GLY A 177 -14.21 1.73 -8.58
CA GLY A 177 -14.34 0.64 -9.53
C GLY A 177 -15.78 0.12 -9.62
N ARG A 178 -15.94 -1.00 -10.32
CA ARG A 178 -17.19 -1.77 -10.31
C ARG A 178 -17.43 -2.40 -8.94
N LEU A 179 -18.70 -2.52 -8.55
CA LEU A 179 -19.10 -3.32 -7.41
C LEU A 179 -18.83 -4.79 -7.74
N ILE A 180 -18.09 -5.49 -6.89
CA ILE A 180 -17.77 -6.91 -7.06
C ILE A 180 -18.60 -7.73 -6.08
N ASN A 181 -19.25 -8.78 -6.58
CA ASN A 181 -19.98 -9.70 -5.71
C ASN A 181 -19.00 -10.52 -4.87
N VAL A 182 -19.13 -10.45 -3.54
CA VAL A 182 -18.22 -11.13 -2.60
C VAL A 182 -18.22 -12.65 -2.77
N LYS A 183 -19.37 -13.26 -3.05
CA LYS A 183 -19.49 -14.72 -3.23
C LYS A 183 -19.07 -15.16 -4.63
N TYR A 184 -19.25 -14.31 -5.64
CA TYR A 184 -18.97 -14.60 -7.04
C TYR A 184 -18.13 -13.47 -7.65
N PRO A 185 -16.80 -13.47 -7.48
CA PRO A 185 -15.93 -12.36 -7.92
C PRO A 185 -16.02 -12.01 -9.41
N ASN A 186 -16.43 -12.99 -10.25
CA ASN A 186 -16.64 -12.79 -11.68
C ASN A 186 -17.92 -11.98 -11.99
N LYS A 187 -18.82 -11.79 -11.02
CA LYS A 187 -20.02 -10.95 -11.14
C LYS A 187 -19.68 -9.55 -10.65
N SER A 188 -19.85 -8.58 -11.54
CA SER A 188 -19.63 -7.17 -11.21
C SER A 188 -20.73 -6.28 -11.77
N LEU A 189 -21.02 -5.20 -11.05
CA LEU A 189 -22.08 -4.24 -11.38
C LEU A 189 -21.50 -2.83 -11.38
N SER A 190 -21.99 -1.94 -12.24
CA SER A 190 -21.70 -0.52 -12.07
C SER A 190 -22.37 0.00 -10.80
N ILE A 191 -21.78 0.98 -10.14
CA ILE A 191 -22.42 1.65 -9.02
C ILE A 191 -23.76 2.29 -9.42
N ASN A 192 -23.87 2.74 -10.68
CA ASN A 192 -25.06 3.36 -11.25
C ASN A 192 -26.18 2.37 -11.60
N ASP A 193 -25.87 1.07 -11.69
CA ASP A 193 -26.84 0.03 -12.06
C ASP A 193 -27.46 -0.64 -10.82
N LEU A 194 -27.15 -0.14 -9.63
CA LEU A 194 -27.59 -0.72 -8.36
C LEU A 194 -29.07 -0.41 -8.12
N SER A 195 -29.88 -1.45 -7.92
CA SER A 195 -31.30 -1.28 -7.59
C SER A 195 -31.46 -0.79 -6.14
N LEU A 196 -32.12 0.35 -5.97
CA LEU A 196 -32.38 0.98 -4.67
C LEU A 196 -33.72 0.51 -4.06
N PRO A 197 -33.86 0.54 -2.71
CA PRO A 197 -32.87 0.96 -1.72
C PRO A 197 -31.82 -0.13 -1.43
N VAL A 198 -30.65 0.30 -0.94
CA VAL A 198 -29.58 -0.61 -0.51
C VAL A 198 -29.13 -0.31 0.91
N THR A 199 -28.64 -1.33 1.60
CA THR A 199 -27.97 -1.19 2.90
C THR A 199 -26.46 -1.23 2.69
N ALA A 200 -25.77 -0.15 3.02
CA ALA A 200 -24.32 -0.04 2.95
C ALA A 200 -23.68 -0.31 4.31
N MET A 201 -22.59 -1.10 4.34
CA MET A 201 -21.84 -1.43 5.55
C MET A 201 -20.34 -1.28 5.29
N ALA A 202 -19.58 -0.78 6.28
CA ALA A 202 -18.13 -0.61 6.18
C ALA A 202 -17.43 -1.02 7.48
N ALA A 203 -16.35 -1.80 7.34
CA ALA A 203 -15.47 -2.22 8.42
C ALA A 203 -14.01 -1.90 8.08
N ILE A 204 -13.71 -0.61 7.90
CA ILE A 204 -12.39 -0.09 7.51
C ILE A 204 -11.96 1.02 8.48
N GLY A 205 -10.67 1.38 8.50
CA GLY A 205 -10.13 2.37 9.44
C GLY A 205 -10.70 3.79 9.32
N ASN A 206 -11.36 4.15 8.22
CA ASN A 206 -12.09 5.41 8.06
C ASN A 206 -13.41 5.16 7.30
N PRO A 207 -14.49 4.70 7.97
CA PRO A 207 -15.75 4.35 7.32
C PRO A 207 -16.39 5.51 6.57
N GLN A 208 -16.24 6.75 7.08
CA GLN A 208 -16.83 7.94 6.47
C GLN A 208 -16.41 8.11 5.00
N ARG A 209 -15.17 7.74 4.67
CA ARG A 209 -14.65 7.79 3.30
C ARG A 209 -15.45 6.90 2.33
N PHE A 210 -15.91 5.75 2.79
CA PHE A 210 -16.75 4.85 2.00
C PHE A 210 -18.14 5.45 1.78
N PHE A 211 -18.77 6.00 2.81
CA PHE A 211 -20.10 6.61 2.68
C PHE A 211 -20.07 7.87 1.80
N SER A 212 -19.08 8.76 1.97
CA SER A 212 -18.93 9.92 1.08
C SER A 212 -18.66 9.53 -0.38
N LEU A 213 -18.05 8.36 -0.62
CA LEU A 213 -17.91 7.83 -1.98
C LEU A 213 -19.28 7.44 -2.57
N LEU A 214 -20.15 6.79 -1.78
CA LEU A 214 -21.50 6.42 -2.21
C LEU A 214 -22.36 7.66 -2.50
N GLU A 215 -22.34 8.64 -1.61
CA GLU A 215 -23.06 9.92 -1.78
C GLU A 215 -22.61 10.65 -3.05
N LYS A 216 -21.29 10.73 -3.31
CA LYS A 216 -20.75 11.34 -4.54
C LYS A 216 -21.22 10.63 -5.81
N ASN A 217 -21.51 9.32 -5.71
CA ASN A 217 -22.06 8.51 -6.80
C ASN A 217 -23.60 8.42 -6.76
N LYS A 218 -24.27 9.29 -6.00
CA LYS A 218 -25.74 9.40 -5.92
C LYS A 218 -26.44 8.12 -5.41
N LEU A 219 -25.75 7.36 -4.57
CA LEU A 219 -26.34 6.27 -3.77
C LEU A 219 -26.52 6.79 -2.34
N SER A 220 -27.68 7.38 -2.06
CA SER A 220 -28.08 7.86 -0.73
C SER A 220 -29.50 7.44 -0.42
#